data_AF-A0A8I2G5U0-F1
#
_entry.id   AF-A0A8I2G5U0-F1
#
_cell.length_a   1.000
_cell.length_b   1.000
_cell.length_c   1.000
_cell.angle_alpha   90.00
_cell.angle_beta   90.00
_cell.angle_gamma   90.00
#
_symmetry.space_group_name_H-M   'P 1'
#
loop_
_entity.id
_entity.type
_entity.pdbx_description
1 polymer ?
#
loop_
_entity_poly.entity_id
_entity_poly.type
_entity_poly.pdbx_seq_one_letter_code
_entity_poly.pdbx_strand_id
1 'polypeptide(L)'
;MRKLMFLMSFSLVVCLVCWVWVPGLQGAWVGNDPPIDGEKENAGVINSLIVDGAANFLDSYSYFLRLLKESEISQGQMDYQKANKLIDVLAPYLEASKANYSTAFSLMKGLNLNPDKLQTLETFDYAGLVARRRLHSDVMNQVAAFLVKGDVKGLYGKMIDDLDRLLKGIEEVREDIKNHISPGIEGLRTLYQQYSDLMQFGYYSSLVFAEIKN
;
A
#
# COMPACT_ATOMS: atom_id res chain seq x y z
N MET A 1 1.15 -31.89 10.06
CA MET A 1 1.59 -31.70 8.66
C MET A 1 0.63 -30.87 7.78
N ARG A 2 -0.37 -30.17 8.33
CA ARG A 2 -1.25 -29.23 7.57
C ARG A 2 -0.84 -27.74 7.65
N LYS A 3 0.20 -27.40 8.44
CA LYS A 3 0.59 -26.01 8.74
C LYS A 3 1.71 -25.44 7.85
N LEU A 4 2.36 -26.26 7.01
CA LEU A 4 3.48 -25.81 6.17
C LEU A 4 3.08 -25.41 4.74
N MET A 5 1.87 -25.73 4.29
CA MET A 5 1.41 -25.42 2.92
C MET A 5 1.00 -23.95 2.72
N PHE A 6 0.79 -23.17 3.80
CA PHE A 6 0.35 -21.77 3.69
C PHE A 6 1.49 -20.81 3.32
N LEU A 7 2.75 -21.19 3.57
CA LEU A 7 3.93 -20.33 3.37
C LEU A 7 4.53 -20.41 1.96
N MET A 8 4.35 -21.52 1.24
CA MET A 8 4.89 -21.65 -0.14
C MET A 8 4.01 -21.00 -1.20
N SER A 9 2.73 -20.72 -0.91
CA SER A 9 1.83 -19.98 -1.80
C SER A 9 2.07 -18.47 -1.80
N PHE A 10 2.70 -17.94 -0.73
CA PHE A 10 2.78 -16.50 -0.48
C PHE A 10 3.90 -15.79 -1.26
N SER A 11 5.01 -16.48 -1.56
CA SER A 11 6.08 -15.94 -2.41
C SER A 11 5.62 -15.72 -3.86
N LEU A 12 4.60 -16.46 -4.31
CA LEU A 12 3.97 -16.28 -5.62
C LEU A 12 3.00 -15.09 -5.64
N VAL A 13 2.34 -14.78 -4.52
CA VAL A 13 1.44 -13.62 -4.40
C VAL A 13 2.22 -12.31 -4.39
N VAL A 14 3.36 -12.23 -3.69
CA VAL A 14 4.23 -11.04 -3.71
C VAL A 14 4.82 -10.80 -5.10
N CYS A 15 5.24 -11.86 -5.82
CA CYS A 15 5.67 -11.72 -7.21
C CYS A 15 4.54 -11.36 -8.19
N LEU A 16 3.31 -11.84 -7.96
CA LEU A 16 2.13 -11.47 -8.77
C LEU A 16 1.67 -10.03 -8.50
N VAL A 17 1.72 -9.54 -7.26
CA VAL A 17 1.38 -8.15 -6.91
C VAL A 17 2.39 -7.18 -7.53
N CYS A 18 3.69 -7.51 -7.53
CA CYS A 18 4.71 -6.71 -8.22
C CYS A 18 4.55 -6.70 -9.76
N TRP A 19 4.02 -7.76 -10.38
CA TRP A 19 3.75 -7.80 -11.83
C TRP A 19 2.46 -7.08 -12.24
N VAL A 20 1.48 -6.96 -11.34
CA VAL A 20 0.18 -6.29 -11.61
C VAL A 20 0.24 -4.78 -11.31
N TRP A 21 1.11 -4.32 -10.41
CA TRP A 21 1.22 -2.90 -10.05
C TRP A 21 1.85 -2.00 -11.14
N VAL A 22 2.71 -2.55 -11.99
CA VAL A 22 3.60 -1.76 -12.87
C VAL A 22 2.94 -1.15 -14.13
N PRO A 23 1.95 -1.78 -14.80
CA PRO A 23 1.45 -1.23 -16.08
C PRO A 23 0.42 -0.09 -15.96
N GLY A 24 -0.29 0.02 -14.83
CA GLY A 24 -1.50 0.85 -14.70
C GLY A 24 -1.26 2.36 -14.58
N LEU A 25 -0.07 2.79 -14.14
CA LEU A 25 0.24 4.19 -13.82
C LEU A 25 1.04 4.92 -14.92
N GLN A 26 1.35 4.26 -16.05
CA GLN A 26 2.06 4.89 -17.16
C GLN A 26 1.17 5.90 -17.91
N GLY A 27 1.37 7.19 -17.63
CA GLY A 27 1.33 8.27 -18.62
C GLY A 27 -0.02 8.82 -19.11
N ALA A 28 -1.16 8.48 -18.50
CA ALA A 28 -2.48 8.78 -19.09
C ALA A 28 -3.32 9.86 -18.36
N TRP A 29 -2.75 10.64 -17.44
CA TRP A 29 -3.53 11.51 -16.52
C TRP A 29 -3.36 13.02 -16.74
N VAL A 30 -2.49 13.43 -17.67
CA VAL A 30 -2.28 14.83 -18.04
C VAL A 30 -3.29 15.22 -19.13
N GLY A 31 -3.82 16.45 -19.08
CA GLY A 31 -4.90 16.94 -19.97
C GLY A 31 -4.61 16.81 -21.47
N ASN A 32 -5.64 16.99 -22.30
CA ASN A 32 -5.55 16.93 -23.77
C ASN A 32 -4.79 18.10 -24.41
N ASP A 33 -4.38 19.11 -23.63
CA ASP A 33 -3.47 20.14 -24.09
C ASP A 33 -2.06 19.55 -24.23
N PRO A 34 -1.26 19.97 -25.23
CA PRO A 34 0.11 19.49 -25.35
C PRO A 34 0.80 19.78 -24.01
N PRO A 35 1.23 18.74 -23.26
CA PRO A 35 1.81 18.96 -21.96
C PRO A 35 3.03 19.82 -22.15
N ILE A 36 3.09 20.94 -21.43
CA ILE A 36 4.32 21.69 -21.24
C ILE A 36 5.34 20.64 -20.78
N ASP A 37 6.53 20.56 -21.40
CA ASP A 37 7.45 19.41 -21.25
C ASP A 37 7.67 18.95 -19.78
N GLY A 38 7.56 19.86 -18.81
CA GLY A 38 7.60 19.56 -17.38
C GLY A 38 6.44 18.72 -16.80
N GLU A 39 5.24 18.73 -17.38
CA GLU A 39 4.10 17.93 -16.88
C GLU A 39 4.27 16.43 -17.19
N LYS A 40 4.83 16.11 -18.36
CA LYS A 40 5.19 14.72 -18.73
C LYS A 40 6.33 14.19 -17.85
N GLU A 41 7.34 15.02 -17.60
CA GLU A 41 8.45 14.68 -16.71
C GLU A 41 7.94 14.42 -15.28
N ASN A 42 7.08 15.30 -14.75
CA ASN A 42 6.46 15.14 -13.44
C ASN A 42 5.61 13.87 -13.34
N ALA A 43 4.85 13.51 -14.38
CA ALA A 43 4.07 12.28 -14.40
C ALA A 43 4.94 11.01 -14.32
N GLY A 44 6.09 11.01 -15.01
CA GLY A 44 7.07 9.92 -14.94
C GLY A 44 7.68 9.76 -13.54
N VAL A 45 8.04 10.88 -12.91
CA VAL A 45 8.57 10.91 -11.54
C VAL A 45 7.54 10.45 -10.52
N ILE A 46 6.29 10.93 -10.61
CA ILE A 46 5.18 10.51 -9.73
C ILE A 46 4.99 9.00 -9.82
N ASN A 47 5.00 8.43 -11.03
CA ASN A 47 4.86 6.99 -11.21
C ASN A 47 6.00 6.21 -10.55
N SER A 48 7.26 6.64 -10.73
CA SER A 48 8.40 6.00 -10.06
C SER A 48 8.24 6.03 -8.55
N LEU A 49 7.90 7.19 -7.98
CA LEU A 49 7.69 7.34 -6.54
C LEU A 49 6.56 6.43 -6.02
N ILE A 50 5.45 6.29 -6.74
CA ILE A 50 4.37 5.38 -6.33
C ILE A 50 4.85 3.93 -6.35
N VAL A 51 5.56 3.50 -7.40
CA VAL A 51 6.09 2.14 -7.52
C VAL A 51 7.12 1.85 -6.42
N ASP A 52 8.06 2.76 -6.20
CA ASP A 52 9.08 2.64 -5.16
C ASP A 52 8.43 2.67 -3.76
N GLY A 53 7.40 3.50 -3.58
CA GLY A 53 6.60 3.54 -2.36
C GLY A 53 5.93 2.20 -2.06
N ALA A 54 5.36 1.56 -3.07
CA ALA A 54 4.74 0.25 -2.96
C ALA A 54 5.75 -0.86 -2.66
N ALA A 55 6.90 -0.85 -3.36
CA ALA A 55 7.96 -1.83 -3.14
C ALA A 55 8.47 -1.78 -1.69
N ASN A 56 8.78 -0.57 -1.20
CA ASN A 56 9.20 -0.36 0.18
C ASN A 56 8.12 -0.80 1.20
N PHE A 57 6.84 -0.54 0.92
CA PHE A 57 5.74 -1.03 1.78
C PHE A 57 5.70 -2.56 1.85
N LEU A 58 5.84 -3.24 0.72
CA LEU A 58 5.84 -4.71 0.66
C LEU A 58 7.06 -5.30 1.38
N ASP A 59 8.23 -4.69 1.24
CA ASP A 59 9.43 -5.09 1.97
C ASP A 59 9.20 -4.94 3.48
N SER A 60 8.70 -3.80 3.94
CA SER A 60 8.35 -3.58 5.34
C SER A 60 7.36 -4.63 5.86
N TYR A 61 6.30 -4.91 5.09
CA TYR A 61 5.31 -5.92 5.47
C TYR A 61 5.95 -7.32 5.58
N SER A 62 6.87 -7.67 4.68
CA SER A 62 7.58 -8.95 4.72
C SER A 62 8.39 -9.13 6.01
N TYR A 63 9.04 -8.07 6.50
CA TYR A 63 9.77 -8.10 7.77
C TYR A 63 8.82 -8.09 8.97
N PHE A 64 7.70 -7.39 8.89
CA PHE A 64 6.66 -7.47 9.91
C PHE A 64 6.10 -8.90 10.06
N LEU A 65 5.88 -9.64 8.96
CA LEU A 65 5.47 -11.04 9.04
C LEU A 65 6.54 -11.93 9.71
N ARG A 66 7.84 -11.60 9.54
CA ARG A 66 8.91 -12.28 10.28
C ARG A 66 8.83 -11.95 11.77
N LEU A 67 8.55 -10.71 12.14
CA LEU A 67 8.36 -10.30 13.54
C LEU A 67 7.18 -11.03 14.18
N LEU A 68 6.05 -11.13 13.48
CA LEU A 68 4.90 -11.92 13.92
C LEU A 68 5.31 -13.38 14.17
N LYS A 69 6.00 -13.99 13.21
CA LYS A 69 6.50 -15.37 13.35
C LYS A 69 7.39 -15.52 14.60
N GLU A 70 8.30 -14.58 14.86
CA GLU A 70 9.13 -14.64 16.07
C GLU A 70 8.28 -14.57 17.33
N SER A 71 7.28 -13.69 17.38
CA SER A 71 6.36 -13.61 18.53
C SER A 71 5.56 -14.89 18.73
N GLU A 72 5.04 -15.51 17.66
CA GLU A 72 4.19 -16.71 17.73
C GLU A 72 4.96 -17.99 18.09
N ILE A 73 6.17 -18.16 17.54
CA ILE A 73 7.00 -19.35 17.78
C ILE A 73 7.63 -19.31 19.17
N SER A 74 7.83 -18.12 19.73
CA SER A 74 8.58 -17.95 20.97
C SER A 74 7.95 -18.59 22.21
N GLN A 75 6.64 -18.91 22.22
CA GLN A 75 5.93 -19.49 23.39
C GLN A 75 6.26 -18.79 24.73
N GLY A 76 6.55 -17.48 24.71
CA GLY A 76 6.94 -16.70 25.90
C GLY A 76 8.44 -16.48 26.09
N GLN A 77 9.31 -17.00 25.22
CA GLN A 77 10.76 -16.77 25.21
C GLN A 77 11.19 -16.02 23.94
N MET A 78 10.70 -14.79 23.78
CA MET A 78 10.99 -13.98 22.61
C MET A 78 12.46 -13.58 22.56
N ASP A 79 13.10 -13.78 21.41
CA ASP A 79 14.43 -13.25 21.15
C ASP A 79 14.32 -11.74 20.86
N TYR A 80 14.46 -10.93 21.91
CA TYR A 80 14.35 -9.47 21.82
C TYR A 80 15.42 -8.85 20.93
N GLN A 81 16.63 -9.43 20.85
CA GLN A 81 17.67 -8.91 19.94
C GLN A 81 17.27 -9.11 18.49
N LYS A 82 16.77 -10.30 18.16
CA LYS A 82 16.29 -10.60 16.80
C LYS A 82 15.04 -9.78 16.45
N ALA A 83 14.12 -9.63 17.39
CA ALA A 83 12.93 -8.80 17.20
C ALA A 83 13.29 -7.32 16.97
N ASN A 84 14.23 -6.78 17.75
CA ASN A 84 14.70 -5.41 17.55
C ASN A 84 15.35 -5.23 16.18
N LYS A 85 16.20 -6.17 15.75
CA LYS A 85 16.78 -6.15 14.39
C LYS A 85 15.72 -6.19 13.29
N LEU A 86 14.63 -6.93 13.47
CA LEU A 86 13.54 -6.95 12.49
C LEU A 86 12.84 -5.58 12.41
N ILE A 87 12.64 -4.92 13.55
CA ILE A 87 12.07 -3.57 13.60
C ILE A 87 13.00 -2.53 13.01
N ASP A 88 14.30 -2.61 13.30
CA ASP A 88 15.33 -1.72 12.76
C ASP A 88 15.41 -1.81 11.23
N VAL A 89 14.98 -2.93 10.64
CA VAL A 89 14.91 -3.09 9.18
C VAL A 89 13.54 -2.69 8.64
N LEU A 90 12.43 -3.10 9.26
CA LEU A 90 11.10 -2.86 8.71
C LEU A 90 10.67 -1.39 8.76
N ALA A 91 11.05 -0.65 9.81
CA ALA A 91 10.61 0.73 10.01
C ALA A 91 11.19 1.67 8.93
N PRO A 92 12.50 1.64 8.59
CA PRO A 92 13.03 2.43 7.49
C PRO A 92 12.35 2.19 6.15
N TYR A 93 11.96 0.94 5.84
CA TYR A 93 11.18 0.65 4.64
C TYR A 93 9.79 1.31 4.67
N LEU A 94 9.11 1.28 5.81
CA LEU A 94 7.80 1.93 5.95
C LEU A 94 7.92 3.47 5.86
N GLU A 95 8.97 4.04 6.46
CA GLU A 95 9.30 5.48 6.36
C GLU A 95 9.59 5.88 4.92
N ALA A 96 10.40 5.10 4.20
CA ALA A 96 10.71 5.33 2.78
C ALA A 96 9.44 5.24 1.92
N SER A 97 8.55 4.28 2.20
CA SER A 97 7.25 4.18 1.54
C SER A 97 6.43 5.45 1.73
N LYS A 98 6.27 5.90 2.98
CA LYS A 98 5.56 7.14 3.30
C LYS A 98 6.19 8.36 2.62
N ALA A 99 7.52 8.48 2.63
CA ALA A 99 8.24 9.59 2.01
C ALA A 99 7.97 9.66 0.51
N ASN A 100 7.99 8.51 -0.17
CA ASN A 100 7.70 8.42 -1.60
C ASN A 100 6.25 8.81 -1.91
N TYR A 101 5.27 8.27 -1.19
CA TYR A 101 3.86 8.64 -1.37
C TYR A 101 3.61 10.12 -1.05
N SER A 102 4.25 10.67 -0.01
CA SER A 102 4.12 12.09 0.37
C SER A 102 4.70 13.02 -0.70
N THR A 103 5.83 12.62 -1.29
CA THR A 103 6.46 13.35 -2.40
C THR A 103 5.58 13.29 -3.64
N ALA A 104 5.10 12.10 -4.03
CA ALA A 104 4.17 11.93 -5.14
C ALA A 104 2.90 12.77 -4.95
N PHE A 105 2.31 12.73 -3.75
CA PHE A 105 1.12 13.52 -3.40
C PHE A 105 1.38 15.03 -3.51
N SER A 106 2.54 15.50 -3.05
CA SER A 106 2.92 16.91 -3.15
C SER A 106 3.08 17.35 -4.60
N LEU A 107 3.68 16.52 -5.45
CA LEU A 107 3.80 16.78 -6.88
C LEU A 107 2.41 16.78 -7.56
N MET A 108 1.53 15.84 -7.21
CA MET A 108 0.17 15.77 -7.74
C MET A 108 -0.68 17.00 -7.41
N LYS A 109 -0.45 17.67 -6.27
CA LYS A 109 -1.20 18.89 -5.91
C LYS A 109 -1.08 19.98 -6.98
N GLY A 110 0.10 20.11 -7.60
CA GLY A 110 0.37 21.10 -8.64
C GLY A 110 -0.12 20.70 -10.04
N LEU A 111 -0.65 19.49 -10.23
CA LEU A 111 -1.13 19.02 -11.52
C LEU A 111 -2.63 19.29 -11.71
N ASN A 112 -2.97 19.71 -12.93
CA ASN A 112 -4.32 19.67 -13.47
C ASN A 112 -4.57 18.28 -14.05
N LEU A 113 -5.43 17.51 -13.37
CA LEU A 113 -5.81 16.17 -13.83
C LEU A 113 -6.74 16.29 -15.04
N ASN A 114 -6.60 15.37 -16.00
CA ASN A 114 -7.41 15.34 -17.21
C ASN A 114 -8.92 15.18 -16.88
N PRO A 115 -9.78 16.17 -17.24
CA PRO A 115 -11.21 16.12 -16.93
C PRO A 115 -11.94 14.90 -17.51
N ASP A 116 -11.57 14.45 -18.71
CA ASP A 116 -12.19 13.29 -19.35
C ASP A 116 -11.88 12.00 -18.57
N LYS A 117 -10.67 11.90 -18.03
CA LYS A 117 -10.26 10.78 -17.18
C LYS A 117 -10.93 10.82 -15.81
N LEU A 118 -11.14 12.01 -15.25
CA LEU A 118 -11.94 12.17 -14.02
C LEU A 118 -13.38 11.72 -14.26
N GLN A 119 -14.02 12.15 -15.34
CA GLN A 119 -15.38 11.71 -15.70
C GLN A 119 -15.46 10.18 -15.92
N THR A 120 -14.41 9.58 -16.47
CA THR A 120 -14.31 8.12 -16.61
C THR A 120 -14.30 7.43 -15.24
N LEU A 121 -13.60 7.99 -14.24
CA LEU A 121 -13.62 7.46 -12.87
C LEU A 121 -15.00 7.62 -12.21
N GLU A 122 -15.69 8.74 -12.45
CA GLU A 122 -17.03 9.00 -11.90
C GLU A 122 -18.06 7.98 -12.40
N THR A 123 -17.95 7.57 -13.66
CA THR A 123 -18.89 6.66 -14.33
C THR A 123 -18.42 5.21 -14.39
N PHE A 124 -17.27 4.90 -13.79
CA PHE A 124 -16.68 3.56 -13.80
C PHE A 124 -17.61 2.54 -13.10
N ASP A 125 -17.72 1.34 -13.67
CA ASP A 125 -18.53 0.25 -13.13
C ASP A 125 -17.78 -0.48 -11.98
N TYR A 126 -17.73 0.15 -10.81
CA TYR A 126 -17.10 -0.41 -9.60
C TYR A 126 -17.76 -1.73 -9.17
N ALA A 127 -19.09 -1.78 -9.17
CA ALA A 127 -19.84 -2.96 -8.75
C ALA A 127 -19.60 -4.15 -9.68
N GLY A 128 -19.59 -3.92 -10.99
CA GLY A 128 -19.24 -4.98 -11.94
C GLY A 128 -17.77 -5.37 -11.85
N LEU A 129 -16.84 -4.46 -11.55
CA LEU A 129 -15.44 -4.84 -11.27
C LEU A 129 -15.36 -5.79 -10.07
N VAL A 130 -16.09 -5.50 -8.98
CA VAL A 130 -16.21 -6.39 -7.81
C VAL A 130 -16.70 -7.77 -8.21
N ALA A 131 -17.78 -7.85 -8.99
CA ALA A 131 -18.37 -9.12 -9.42
C ALA A 131 -17.42 -9.91 -10.33
N ARG A 132 -16.81 -9.26 -11.33
CA ARG A 132 -15.92 -9.90 -12.32
C ARG A 132 -14.63 -10.42 -11.69
N ARG A 133 -14.06 -9.67 -10.75
CA ARG A 133 -12.77 -10.00 -10.11
C ARG A 133 -12.93 -10.67 -8.74
N ARG A 134 -14.17 -10.90 -8.28
CA ARG A 134 -14.50 -11.49 -6.96
C ARG A 134 -13.84 -10.74 -5.80
N LEU A 135 -13.94 -9.42 -5.84
CA LEU A 135 -13.32 -8.55 -4.85
C LEU A 135 -14.20 -8.43 -3.59
N HIS A 136 -13.62 -8.03 -2.47
CA HIS A 136 -14.35 -7.67 -1.26
C HIS A 136 -15.08 -6.34 -1.48
N SER A 137 -16.41 -6.35 -1.39
CA SER A 137 -17.25 -5.17 -1.62
C SER A 137 -16.83 -3.99 -0.73
N ASP A 138 -16.51 -4.25 0.52
CA ASP A 138 -16.28 -3.19 1.50
C ASP A 138 -15.00 -2.42 1.22
N VAL A 139 -13.95 -3.09 0.75
CA VAL A 139 -12.70 -2.43 0.34
C VAL A 139 -12.93 -1.64 -0.95
N MET A 140 -13.68 -2.20 -1.92
CA MET A 140 -13.97 -1.46 -3.16
C MET A 140 -14.86 -0.25 -2.89
N ASN A 141 -15.81 -0.33 -1.96
CA ASN A 141 -16.63 0.81 -1.56
C ASN A 141 -15.78 1.94 -0.97
N GLN A 142 -14.73 1.61 -0.20
CA GLN A 142 -13.77 2.59 0.28
C GLN A 142 -13.00 3.25 -0.87
N VAL A 143 -12.55 2.49 -1.87
CA VAL A 143 -11.88 3.03 -3.07
C VAL A 143 -12.83 3.93 -3.86
N ALA A 144 -14.05 3.46 -4.12
CA ALA A 144 -15.08 4.18 -4.86
C ALA A 144 -15.48 5.50 -4.18
N ALA A 145 -15.45 5.56 -2.85
CA ALA A 145 -15.78 6.77 -2.09
C ALA A 145 -14.89 8.00 -2.44
N PHE A 146 -13.70 7.75 -2.99
CA PHE A 146 -12.80 8.77 -3.55
C PHE A 146 -12.97 8.89 -5.06
N LEU A 147 -12.84 7.79 -5.79
CA LEU A 147 -12.70 7.82 -7.25
C LEU A 147 -13.99 8.24 -7.97
N VAL A 148 -15.17 7.93 -7.42
CA VAL A 148 -16.47 8.40 -7.97
C VAL A 148 -16.61 9.93 -7.92
N LYS A 149 -15.79 10.61 -7.13
CA LYS A 149 -15.76 12.08 -7.03
C LYS A 149 -14.57 12.70 -7.77
N GLY A 150 -13.82 11.89 -8.53
CA GLY A 150 -12.55 12.29 -9.12
C GLY A 150 -11.45 12.59 -8.09
N ASP A 151 -11.62 12.19 -6.82
CA ASP A 151 -10.70 12.56 -5.73
C ASP A 151 -9.48 11.63 -5.64
N VAL A 152 -8.67 11.63 -6.70
CA VAL A 152 -7.42 10.88 -6.76
C VAL A 152 -6.45 11.36 -5.68
N LYS A 153 -6.43 12.67 -5.40
CA LYS A 153 -5.57 13.27 -4.37
C LYS A 153 -5.95 12.75 -2.98
N GLY A 154 -7.22 12.74 -2.62
CA GLY A 154 -7.72 12.21 -1.34
C GLY A 154 -7.43 10.72 -1.16
N LEU A 155 -7.45 9.93 -2.25
CA LEU A 155 -7.07 8.51 -2.21
C LEU A 155 -5.62 8.32 -1.73
N TYR A 156 -4.67 9.09 -2.27
CA TYR A 156 -3.27 9.05 -1.80
C TYR A 156 -3.11 9.65 -0.39
N GLY A 157 -3.88 10.68 -0.05
CA GLY A 157 -3.93 11.23 1.30
C GLY A 157 -4.27 10.14 2.33
N LYS A 158 -5.32 9.35 2.06
CA LYS A 158 -5.69 8.21 2.92
C LYS A 158 -4.55 7.20 3.07
N MET A 159 -3.85 6.86 1.99
CA MET A 159 -2.73 5.90 2.06
C MET A 159 -1.60 6.42 2.95
N ILE A 160 -1.30 7.72 2.89
CA ILE A 160 -0.30 8.35 3.76
C ILE A 160 -0.76 8.28 5.22
N ASP A 161 -2.04 8.59 5.50
CA ASP A 161 -2.61 8.50 6.85
C ASP A 161 -2.63 7.06 7.40
N ASP A 162 -2.82 6.06 6.54
CA ASP A 162 -2.71 4.64 6.90
C ASP A 162 -1.25 4.26 7.22
N LEU A 163 -0.28 4.73 6.43
CA LEU A 163 1.15 4.51 6.68
C LEU A 163 1.62 5.16 7.99
N ASP A 164 1.10 6.35 8.31
CA ASP A 164 1.37 7.01 9.59
C ASP A 164 0.86 6.21 10.79
N ARG A 165 -0.35 5.65 10.67
CA ARG A 165 -0.90 4.77 11.70
C ARG A 165 -0.08 3.50 11.88
N LEU A 166 0.39 2.90 10.78
CA LEU A 166 1.30 1.75 10.84
C LEU A 166 2.62 2.12 11.52
N LEU A 167 3.25 3.23 11.15
CA LEU A 167 4.51 3.69 11.77
C LEU A 167 4.35 3.87 13.28
N LYS A 168 3.25 4.50 13.71
CA LYS A 168 2.96 4.67 15.14
C LYS A 168 2.85 3.32 15.86
N GLY A 169 2.11 2.36 15.30
CA GLY A 169 1.97 1.04 15.91
C GLY A 169 3.28 0.25 15.92
N ILE A 170 4.13 0.40 14.90
CA ILE A 170 5.48 -0.17 14.90
C ILE A 170 6.36 0.44 16.01
N GLU A 171 6.24 1.74 16.28
CA GLU A 171 6.97 2.39 17.37
C GLU A 171 6.48 1.90 18.75
N GLU A 172 5.17 1.70 18.92
CA GLU A 172 4.62 1.10 20.15
C GLU A 172 5.21 -0.31 20.37
N VAL A 173 5.26 -1.14 19.33
CA VAL A 173 5.88 -2.47 19.38
C VAL A 173 7.40 -2.39 19.65
N ARG A 174 8.08 -1.38 19.11
CA ARG A 174 9.50 -1.13 19.34
C ARG A 174 9.78 -0.85 20.82
N GLU A 175 8.97 0.01 21.45
CA GLU A 175 9.13 0.35 22.85
C GLU A 175 8.90 -0.87 23.76
N ASP A 176 7.92 -1.72 23.45
CA ASP A 176 7.74 -3.00 24.17
C ASP A 176 9.01 -3.87 24.10
N ILE A 177 9.55 -4.07 22.89
CA ILE A 177 10.74 -4.90 22.68
C ILE A 177 11.99 -4.33 23.36
N LYS A 178 12.21 -3.01 23.30
CA LYS A 178 13.32 -2.36 24.03
C LYS A 178 13.23 -2.58 25.54
N ASN A 179 12.01 -2.57 26.08
CA ASN A 179 11.74 -2.82 27.48
C ASN A 179 11.72 -4.32 27.84
N HIS A 180 12.07 -5.21 26.90
CA HIS A 180 12.04 -6.66 27.07
C HIS A 180 10.65 -7.18 27.44
N ILE A 181 9.62 -6.51 26.92
CA ILE A 181 8.21 -6.89 27.03
C ILE A 181 7.81 -7.51 25.70
N SER A 182 7.18 -8.68 25.74
CA SER A 182 6.64 -9.29 24.53
C SER A 182 5.44 -8.46 24.06
N PRO A 183 5.42 -7.98 22.80
CA PRO A 183 4.31 -7.20 22.30
C PRO A 183 3.00 -7.98 22.41
N GLY A 184 1.93 -7.30 22.81
CA GLY A 184 0.62 -7.93 22.95
C GLY A 184 0.13 -8.50 21.61
N ILE A 185 -0.39 -9.73 21.63
CA ILE A 185 -0.89 -10.41 20.42
C ILE A 185 -1.98 -9.61 19.69
N GLU A 186 -2.81 -8.87 20.42
CA GLU A 186 -3.84 -8.01 19.83
C GLU A 186 -3.25 -6.78 19.13
N GLY A 187 -2.16 -6.20 19.65
CA GLY A 187 -1.46 -5.10 18.98
C GLY A 187 -0.82 -5.55 17.68
N LEU A 188 -0.15 -6.71 17.71
CA LEU A 188 0.41 -7.36 16.52
C LEU A 188 -0.66 -7.75 15.50
N ARG A 189 -1.81 -8.28 15.94
CA ARG A 189 -2.94 -8.56 15.06
C ARG A 189 -3.52 -7.29 14.43
N THR A 190 -3.61 -6.21 15.20
CA THR A 190 -4.09 -4.92 14.70
C THR A 190 -3.17 -4.39 13.59
N LEU A 191 -1.85 -4.43 13.80
CA LEU A 191 -0.87 -4.08 12.76
C LEU A 191 -0.98 -4.96 11.53
N TYR A 192 -1.14 -6.28 11.69
CA TYR A 192 -1.36 -7.20 10.58
C TYR A 192 -2.60 -6.84 9.75
N GLN A 193 -3.70 -6.52 10.43
CA GLN A 193 -4.93 -6.09 9.78
C GLN A 193 -4.72 -4.78 9.03
N GLN A 194 -4.06 -3.79 9.64
CA GLN A 194 -3.75 -2.51 8.99
C GLN A 194 -2.88 -2.68 7.73
N TYR A 195 -1.83 -3.51 7.79
CA TYR A 195 -1.03 -3.85 6.61
C TYR A 195 -1.88 -4.50 5.52
N SER A 196 -2.72 -5.46 5.89
CA SER A 196 -3.58 -6.18 4.95
C SER A 196 -4.62 -5.26 4.31
N ASP A 197 -5.24 -4.38 5.08
CA ASP A 197 -6.24 -3.43 4.60
C ASP A 197 -5.62 -2.42 3.62
N LEU A 198 -4.46 -1.86 3.96
CA LEU A 198 -3.76 -0.92 3.09
C LEU A 198 -3.29 -1.59 1.78
N MET A 199 -2.79 -2.83 1.86
CA MET A 199 -2.41 -3.62 0.69
C MET A 199 -3.61 -3.86 -0.25
N GLN A 200 -4.75 -4.27 0.31
CA GLN A 200 -5.97 -4.50 -0.48
C GLN A 200 -6.50 -3.20 -1.09
N PHE A 201 -6.52 -2.12 -0.32
CA PHE A 201 -6.93 -0.80 -0.78
C PHE A 201 -6.08 -0.32 -1.96
N GLY A 202 -4.75 -0.41 -1.84
CA GLY A 202 -3.81 -0.07 -2.92
C GLY A 202 -3.99 -0.95 -4.16
N TYR A 203 -4.17 -2.26 -3.97
CA TYR A 203 -4.42 -3.20 -5.07
C TYR A 203 -5.74 -2.90 -5.81
N TYR A 204 -6.82 -2.57 -5.09
CA TYR A 204 -8.12 -2.31 -5.72
C TYR A 204 -8.10 -0.99 -6.48
N SER A 205 -7.42 0.01 -5.93
CA SER A 205 -7.18 1.29 -6.60
C SER A 205 -6.40 1.10 -7.90
N SER A 206 -5.34 0.28 -7.89
CA SER A 206 -4.55 0.02 -9.10
C SER A 206 -5.32 -0.77 -10.17
N LEU A 207 -6.21 -1.68 -9.77
CA LEU A 207 -7.12 -2.36 -10.71
C LEU A 207 -8.03 -1.38 -11.46
N VAL A 208 -8.64 -0.42 -10.76
CA VAL A 208 -9.50 0.60 -11.40
C VAL A 208 -8.70 1.38 -12.44
N PHE A 209 -7.51 1.86 -12.08
CA PHE A 209 -6.65 2.61 -13.01
C PHE A 209 -6.18 1.77 -14.20
N ALA A 210 -5.90 0.48 -14.00
CA ALA A 210 -5.50 -0.41 -15.08
C ALA A 210 -6.66 -0.68 -16.07
N GLU A 211 -7.89 -0.81 -15.59
CA GLU A 211 -9.08 -1.04 -16.45
C GLU A 211 -9.44 0.21 -17.26
N ILE A 212 -9.21 1.41 -16.74
CA ILE A 212 -9.47 2.69 -17.46
C ILE A 212 -8.42 2.99 -18.56
N LYS A 213 -7.28 2.30 -18.53
CA LYS A 213 -6.24 2.42 -19.56
C LYS A 213 -6.52 1.59 -20.81
N ASN A 214 -7.28 0.50 -20.68
CA ASN A 214 -7.64 -0.42 -21.76
C ASN A 214 -8.98 -0.03 -22.40
#